data_AF-A0A535QQI3-F1
#
_entry.id   AF-A0A535QQI3-F1
#
_cell.length_a   1.000
_cell.length_b   1.000
_cell.length_c   1.000
_cell.angle_alpha   90.00
_cell.angle_beta   90.00
_cell.angle_gamma   90.00
#
_symmetry.space_group_name_H-M   'P 1'
#
loop_
_entity.id
_entity.type
_entity.pdbx_description
1 polymer ?
#
loop_
_entity_poly.entity_id
_entity_poly.type
_entity_poly.pdbx_seq_one_letter_code
_entity_poly.pdbx_strand_id
1 'polypeptide(L)'
;GRQVHLLAEGRLVNLSAAEGHPASVMDMSFANQALGAEYMLISAKNFQPHVYTIPATIDKEIARLKLHAMGVRIDALTPEQDKYLNSWESGT
;
A
#
# COMPACT_ATOMS: atom_id res chain seq x y z
N GLY A 1 -29.05 37.00 -12.73
CA GLY A 1 -28.59 35.72 -13.34
C GLY A 1 -28.01 34.82 -12.27
N ARG A 2 -27.72 33.54 -12.57
CA ARG A 2 -27.06 32.61 -11.63
C ARG A 2 -25.54 32.78 -11.65
N GLN A 3 -24.88 32.61 -10.51
CA GLN A 3 -23.42 32.58 -10.37
C GLN A 3 -22.97 31.20 -9.89
N VAL A 4 -21.79 30.76 -10.33
CA VAL A 4 -21.16 29.50 -9.95
C VAL A 4 -19.70 29.76 -9.57
N HIS A 5 -19.27 29.20 -8.44
CA HIS A 5 -17.87 29.24 -8.01
C HIS A 5 -17.16 27.95 -8.41
N LEU A 6 -16.23 28.05 -9.35
CA LEU A 6 -15.39 26.92 -9.76
C LEU A 6 -14.08 26.96 -9.00
N LEU A 7 -13.79 25.88 -8.25
CA LEU A 7 -12.54 25.73 -7.52
C LEU A 7 -11.48 25.10 -8.42
N ALA A 8 -10.23 25.55 -8.25
CA ALA A 8 -9.06 25.00 -8.93
C ALA A 8 -9.20 24.86 -10.46
N GLU A 9 -10.02 25.70 -11.11
CA GLU A 9 -10.31 25.60 -12.55
C GLU A 9 -10.83 24.20 -12.97
N GLY A 10 -11.43 23.43 -12.05
CA GLY A 10 -11.86 22.05 -12.30
C GLY A 10 -10.74 21.00 -12.24
N ARG A 11 -9.54 21.37 -11.78
CA ARG A 11 -8.41 20.46 -11.53
C ARG A 11 -8.52 19.80 -10.16
N LEU A 12 -7.50 19.03 -9.79
CA LEU A 12 -7.40 18.33 -8.51
C LEU A 12 -7.34 19.32 -7.36
N VAL A 13 -8.52 19.69 -6.83
CA VAL A 13 -8.69 20.74 -5.83
C VAL A 13 -7.89 20.49 -4.55
N ASN A 14 -7.74 19.22 -4.15
CA ASN A 14 -6.95 18.86 -2.97
C ASN A 14 -5.46 19.19 -3.13
N LEU A 15 -4.92 19.10 -4.35
CA LEU A 15 -3.52 19.43 -4.64
C LEU A 15 -3.33 20.90 -5.03
N SER A 16 -4.31 21.47 -5.73
CA SER A 16 -4.20 22.81 -6.32
C SER A 16 -4.71 23.93 -5.42
N ALA A 17 -5.58 23.62 -4.46
CA ALA A 17 -6.18 24.59 -3.54
C ALA A 17 -6.05 24.17 -2.05
N ALA A 18 -5.28 23.12 -1.77
CA ALA A 18 -4.91 22.66 -0.44
C ALA A 18 -3.52 21.97 -0.48
N GLU A 19 -3.19 21.15 0.51
CA GLU A 19 -1.85 20.55 0.67
C GLU A 19 -1.78 19.08 0.20
N GLY A 20 -2.82 18.57 -0.46
CA GLY A 20 -2.91 17.18 -0.87
C GLY A 20 -3.17 16.23 0.31
N HIS A 21 -2.64 15.01 0.20
CA HIS A 21 -2.75 14.03 1.27
C HIS A 21 -1.69 14.29 2.35
N PRO A 22 -2.03 14.13 3.65
CA PRO A 22 -1.05 14.22 4.72
C PRO A 22 0.11 13.24 4.54
N ALA A 23 1.29 13.63 5.03
CA ALA A 23 2.49 12.80 4.99
C ALA A 23 2.27 11.39 5.60
N SER A 24 1.41 11.30 6.62
CA SER A 24 1.06 10.04 7.30
C SER A 24 0.31 9.03 6.44
N VAL A 25 -0.21 9.42 5.28
CA VAL A 25 -0.83 8.49 4.32
C VAL A 25 0.05 8.32 3.09
N MET A 26 0.74 9.39 2.68
CA MET A 26 1.66 9.37 1.54
C MET A 26 2.91 8.50 1.79
N ASP A 27 3.33 8.31 3.04
CA ASP A 27 4.48 7.46 3.38
C ASP A 27 4.33 6.01 2.88
N MET A 28 3.13 5.43 3.00
CA MET A 28 2.84 4.10 2.45
C MET A 28 2.88 4.08 0.92
N SER A 29 2.36 5.13 0.27
CA SER A 29 2.41 5.24 -1.20
C SER A 29 3.85 5.35 -1.70
N PHE A 30 4.67 6.15 -1.04
CA PHE A 30 6.09 6.29 -1.40
C PHE A 30 6.91 5.05 -1.06
N ALA A 31 6.59 4.33 0.03
CA ALA A 31 7.19 3.03 0.31
C ALA A 31 6.87 2.00 -0.79
N ASN A 32 5.63 1.99 -1.30
CA ASN A 32 5.25 1.16 -2.45
C ASN A 32 6.05 1.51 -3.71
N GLN A 33 6.28 2.80 -3.99
CA GLN A 33 7.10 3.23 -5.11
C GLN A 33 8.57 2.85 -4.94
N ALA A 34 9.14 3.03 -3.75
CA ALA A 34 10.54 2.72 -3.47
C ALA A 34 10.83 1.21 -3.55
N LEU A 35 10.07 0.40 -2.82
CA LEU A 35 10.25 -1.06 -2.81
C LEU A 35 9.82 -1.68 -4.15
N GLY A 36 8.83 -1.09 -4.82
CA GLY A 36 8.47 -1.47 -6.17
C GLY A 36 9.60 -1.24 -7.17
N ALA A 37 10.26 -0.08 -7.11
CA ALA A 37 11.41 0.23 -7.96
C ALA A 37 12.60 -0.72 -7.69
N GLU A 38 12.87 -1.03 -6.42
CA GLU A 38 13.89 -2.02 -6.03
C GLU A 38 13.55 -3.41 -6.58
N TYR A 39 12.30 -3.87 -6.41
CA TYR A 39 11.84 -5.15 -6.93
C TYR A 39 11.95 -5.23 -8.45
N MET A 40 11.60 -4.15 -9.15
CA MET A 40 11.75 -4.03 -10.59
C MET A 40 13.22 -4.13 -11.02
N LEU A 41 14.13 -3.48 -10.29
CA LEU A 41 15.55 -3.52 -10.58
C LEU A 41 16.15 -4.93 -10.39
N ILE A 42 15.84 -5.58 -9.27
CA ILE A 42 16.35 -6.91 -8.92
C ILE A 42 15.79 -7.97 -9.87
N SER A 43 14.50 -7.87 -10.21
CA SER A 43 13.79 -8.84 -11.04
C SER A 43 13.72 -8.44 -12.52
N ALA A 44 14.52 -7.47 -12.96
CA ALA A 44 14.44 -6.84 -14.29
C ALA A 44 14.36 -7.85 -15.45
N LYS A 45 15.13 -8.95 -15.37
CA LYS A 45 15.18 -10.00 -16.40
C LYS A 45 13.88 -10.77 -16.58
N ASN A 46 12.99 -10.74 -15.58
CA ASN A 46 11.73 -11.49 -15.56
C ASN A 46 10.55 -10.66 -16.10
N PHE A 47 10.75 -9.36 -16.38
CA PHE A 47 9.69 -8.49 -16.85
C PHE A 47 9.63 -8.42 -18.37
N GLN A 48 8.40 -8.30 -18.86
CA GLN A 48 8.09 -7.93 -20.24
C GLN A 48 7.40 -6.56 -20.26
N PRO A 49 7.22 -5.90 -21.42
CA PRO A 49 6.45 -4.67 -21.53
C PRO A 49 4.97 -4.90 -21.17
N HIS A 50 4.67 -4.83 -19.88
CA HIS A 50 3.35 -5.09 -19.31
C HIS A 50 3.18 -4.33 -17.99
N VAL A 51 1.93 -4.16 -17.56
CA VAL A 51 1.61 -3.53 -16.27
C VAL A 51 1.56 -4.62 -15.22
N TYR A 52 2.40 -4.52 -14.20
CA TYR A 52 2.45 -5.47 -13.09
C TYR A 52 1.93 -4.82 -11.82
N THR A 53 1.29 -5.63 -10.97
CA THR A 53 0.96 -5.24 -9.59
C THR A 53 2.14 -5.57 -8.69
N ILE A 54 2.33 -4.78 -7.64
CA ILE A 54 3.32 -5.07 -6.60
C ILE A 54 2.99 -6.44 -5.95
N PRO A 55 3.99 -7.32 -5.78
CA PRO A 55 3.80 -8.57 -5.05
C PRO A 55 3.19 -8.37 -3.66
N ALA A 56 2.22 -9.20 -3.28
CA ALA A 56 1.54 -9.10 -1.99
C ALA A 56 2.49 -9.21 -0.79
N THR A 57 3.65 -9.84 -0.95
CA THR A 57 4.68 -9.90 0.10
C THR A 57 5.29 -8.53 0.40
N ILE A 58 5.54 -7.71 -0.64
CA ILE A 58 6.06 -6.35 -0.48
C ILE A 58 4.99 -5.44 0.14
N ASP A 59 3.74 -5.57 -0.31
CA ASP A 59 2.64 -4.78 0.25
C ASP A 59 2.40 -5.08 1.74
N LYS A 60 2.45 -6.36 2.14
CA LYS A 60 2.41 -6.77 3.55
C LYS A 60 3.59 -6.22 4.36
N GLU A 61 4.78 -6.17 3.77
CA GLU A 61 5.96 -5.61 4.44
C GLU A 61 5.82 -4.10 4.68
N ILE A 62 5.27 -3.36 3.71
CA ILE A 62 4.97 -1.92 3.86
C ILE A 62 3.98 -1.70 5.00
N ALA A 63 2.91 -2.50 5.06
CA ALA A 63 1.95 -2.44 6.15
C ALA A 63 2.61 -2.73 7.51
N ARG A 64 3.47 -3.75 7.58
CA ARG A 64 4.22 -4.10 8.80
C ARG A 64 5.12 -2.95 9.25
N LEU A 65 5.87 -2.33 8.34
CA LEU A 65 6.74 -1.19 8.61
C LEU A 65 5.94 0.02 9.10
N LYS A 66 4.77 0.28 8.51
CA LYS A 66 3.86 1.35 8.93
C LYS A 66 3.39 1.16 10.37
N LEU A 67 2.88 -0.03 10.68
CA LEU A 67 2.41 -0.37 12.04
C LEU A 67 3.55 -0.22 13.05
N HIS A 68 4.74 -0.72 12.71
CA HIS A 68 5.93 -0.57 13.55
C HIS A 68 6.29 0.90 13.79
N ALA A 69 6.29 1.75 12.75
CA ALA A 69 6.56 3.18 12.87
C ALA A 69 5.51 3.93 13.72
N MET A 70 4.27 3.43 13.75
CA MET A 70 3.20 3.92 14.62
C MET A 70 3.26 3.36 16.05
N GLY A 71 4.22 2.48 16.35
CA GLY A 71 4.32 1.79 17.65
C GLY A 71 3.25 0.72 17.88
N VAL A 72 2.53 0.32 16.82
CA VAL A 72 1.52 -0.74 16.88
C VAL A 72 2.21 -2.09 16.78
N ARG A 73 1.87 -2.99 17.71
CA ARG A 73 2.33 -4.39 17.69
C ARG A 73 1.24 -5.27 17.09
N ILE A 74 1.67 -6.26 16.32
CA ILE A 74 0.82 -7.32 15.79
C ILE A 74 1.27 -8.65 16.40
N ASP A 75 0.31 -9.52 16.68
CA ASP A 75 0.60 -10.86 17.17
C ASP A 75 1.16 -11.74 16.04
N ALA A 76 1.92 -12.76 16.42
CA ALA A 76 2.34 -13.82 15.52
C ALA A 76 1.49 -15.06 15.80
N LEU A 77 0.97 -15.69 14.74
CA LEU A 77 0.26 -16.96 14.87
C LEU A 77 1.21 -18.01 15.45
N THR A 78 0.72 -18.78 16.42
CA THR A 78 1.43 -19.98 16.85
C THR A 78 1.42 -21.03 15.72
N PRO A 79 2.36 -21.99 15.71
CA PRO A 79 2.36 -23.07 14.71
C PRO A 79 1.04 -23.84 14.67
N GLU A 80 0.36 -23.98 15.81
CA GLU A 80 -0.95 -24.62 15.89
C GLU A 80 -2.05 -23.78 15.24
N GLN A 81 -2.07 -22.45 15.48
CA GLN A 81 -3.04 -21.54 14.87
C GLN A 81 -2.85 -21.44 13.35
N ASP A 82 -1.61 -21.40 12.87
CA ASP A 82 -1.31 -21.38 11.44
C ASP A 82 -1.70 -22.71 10.77
N LYS A 83 -1.42 -23.85 11.43
CA LYS A 83 -1.89 -25.16 10.95
C LYS A 83 -3.40 -25.23 10.90
N TYR A 84 -4.10 -24.78 11.94
CA TYR A 84 -5.55 -24.77 12.01
C TYR A 84 -6.17 -23.98 10.85
N LEU A 85 -5.68 -22.77 10.59
CA LEU A 85 -6.17 -21.91 9.51
C LEU A 85 -5.96 -22.49 8.10
N ASN A 86 -4.90 -23.26 7.91
CA ASN A 86 -4.54 -23.82 6.60
C ASN A 86 -4.92 -25.31 6.45
N SER A 87 -5.51 -25.94 7.46
CA SER A 87 -5.90 -27.36 7.42
C SER A 87 -7.40 -27.53 7.16
N TRP A 88 -7.73 -28.43 6.25
CA TRP A 88 -9.11 -28.87 5.99
C TRP A 88 -9.57 -29.97 6.96
N GLU A 89 -8.64 -30.56 7.72
CA GLU A 89 -8.90 -31.65 8.68
C GLU A 89 -9.51 -31.18 10.00
N SER A 90 -9.44 -29.88 10.27
CA SER A 90 -9.95 -29.25 11.49
C SER A 90 -11.09 -28.28 11.16
N GLY A 91 -12.14 -28.77 10.50
CA GLY A 91 -13.38 -28.04 10.26
C GLY A 91 -14.54 -28.98 9.95
N THR A 92 -15.75 -28.63 10.42
CA THR A 92 -17.03 -29.19 9.98
C THR A 92 -17.24 -29.06 8.47
#